data_AF-A0A2S8PU69-F1
#
_entry.id   AF-A0A2S8PU69-F1
#
_cell.length_a   1.000
_cell.length_b   1.000
_cell.length_c   1.000
_cell.angle_alpha   90.00
_cell.angle_beta   90.00
_cell.angle_gamma   90.00
#
_symmetry.space_group_name_H-M   'P 1'
#
loop_
_entity.id
_entity.type
_entity.pdbx_description
1 polymer ?
#
loop_
_entity_poly.entity_id
_entity_poly.type
_entity_poly.pdbx_seq_one_letter_code
_entity_poly.pdbx_strand_id
1 'polypeptide(L)' 'MRTVEVVKGRWPEIFEYYDLPPVTGKKHYAGECPACKRKGKYRCDDKNGTGSWICS' A
#
# COMPACT_ATOMS: atom_id res chain seq x y z
N MET A 1 -24.12 1.57 3.15
CA MET A 1 -22.79 1.94 2.65
C MET A 1 -21.76 1.24 3.52
N ARG A 2 -20.85 0.44 2.96
CA ARG A 2 -19.79 -0.19 3.74
C ARG A 2 -18.58 0.74 3.79
N THR A 3 -17.92 0.86 4.94
CA THR A 3 -16.71 1.70 5.09
C THR A 3 -15.64 1.37 4.07
N VAL A 4 -15.53 0.08 3.68
CA VAL A 4 -14.58 -0.40 2.65
C VAL A 4 -14.83 0.20 1.26
N GLU A 5 -16.05 0.65 0.96
CA GLU A 5 -16.37 1.30 -0.32
C GLU A 5 -15.98 2.78 -0.31
N VAL A 6 -16.09 3.43 0.85
CA VAL A 6 -15.73 4.86 1.05
C VAL A 6 -14.23 5.10 0.91
N VAL A 7 -13.42 4.12 1.32
CA VAL A 7 -11.95 4.23 1.28
C VAL A 7 -11.34 3.87 -0.07
N LYS A 8 -12.13 3.37 -1.03
CA LYS A 8 -11.60 3.02 -2.36
C LYS A 8 -11.02 4.26 -3.05
N GLY A 9 -9.81 4.14 -3.57
CA GLY A 9 -9.08 5.23 -4.22
C GLY A 9 -8.43 6.24 -3.26
N ARG A 10 -8.55 6.05 -1.94
CA ARG A 10 -7.98 6.95 -0.91
C ARG A 10 -6.75 6.39 -0.21
N TRP A 11 -6.22 5.26 -0.68
CA TRP A 11 -5.08 4.58 -0.04
C TRP A 11 -3.78 5.38 0.01
N PRO A 12 -3.45 6.24 -0.98
CA PRO A 12 -2.30 7.14 -0.85
C PRO A 12 -2.38 8.02 0.41
N GLU A 13 -3.52 8.68 0.63
CA GLU A 13 -3.75 9.54 1.80
C GLU A 13 -3.71 8.75 3.12
N ILE A 14 -4.33 7.57 3.13
CA ILE A 14 -4.38 6.70 4.31
C ILE A 14 -2.97 6.22 4.67
N PHE A 15 -2.18 5.80 3.69
CA PHE A 15 -0.83 5.32 3.95
C PHE A 15 0.08 6.42 4.46
N GLU A 16 0.00 7.62 3.88
CA GLU A 16 0.71 8.79 4.38
C GLU A 16 0.36 9.10 5.83
N TYR A 17 -0.94 9.10 6.19
CA TYR A 17 -1.40 9.36 7.55
C TYR A 17 -0.85 8.37 8.59
N TYR A 18 -0.59 7.12 8.19
CA TYR A 18 -0.07 6.07 9.07
C TYR A 18 1.44 5.84 8.94
N ASP A 19 2.17 6.72 8.24
CA ASP A 19 3.60 6.56 7.94
C ASP A 19 3.93 5.20 7.29
N LEU A 20 3.00 4.68 6.47
CA LEU A 20 3.18 3.46 5.71
C LEU A 20 3.86 3.74 4.38
N PRO A 21 4.53 2.74 3.78
CA PRO A 21 5.08 2.91 2.45
C PRO A 21 4.00 3.32 1.43
N PRO A 22 4.35 4.18 0.46
CA PRO A 22 3.39 4.73 -0.48
C PRO A 22 2.87 3.67 -1.46
N VAL A 23 1.81 4.00 -2.20
CA VAL A 23 1.41 3.25 -3.39
C VAL A 23 2.53 3.31 -4.41
N THR A 24 3.11 2.16 -4.76
CA THR A 24 4.30 2.07 -5.62
C THR A 24 4.02 1.58 -7.04
N GLY A 25 2.77 1.18 -7.33
CA GLY A 25 2.35 0.65 -8.61
C GLY A 25 3.09 -0.64 -8.94
N LYS A 26 3.88 -0.64 -10.01
CA LYS A 26 4.60 -1.82 -10.50
C LYS A 26 5.98 -2.04 -9.86
N LYS A 27 6.49 -1.08 -9.09
CA LYS A 27 7.84 -1.11 -8.51
C LYS A 27 7.82 -1.51 -7.03
N HIS A 28 8.83 -2.24 -6.58
CA HIS A 28 9.01 -2.46 -5.15
C HIS A 28 9.50 -1.19 -4.46
N TYR A 29 9.01 -0.97 -3.25
CA TYR A 29 9.48 0.07 -2.35
C TYR A 29 10.89 -0.28 -1.86
N ALA A 30 11.82 0.66 -1.98
CA ALA A 30 13.22 0.46 -1.59
C ALA A 30 13.41 0.30 -0.08
N GLY A 31 12.48 0.84 0.72
CA GLY A 31 12.50 0.72 2.17
C GLY A 31 12.00 -0.64 2.67
N GLU A 32 11.76 -0.70 3.98
CA GLU A 32 11.37 -1.92 4.66
C GLU A 32 9.89 -2.24 4.43
N CYS A 33 9.60 -3.53 4.21
CA CYS A 33 8.22 -4.00 4.19
C CYS A 33 7.61 -3.88 5.60
N PRO A 34 6.43 -3.26 5.77
CA PRO A 34 5.85 -3.04 7.09
C PRO A 34 5.50 -4.36 7.79
N ALA A 35 5.20 -5.41 7.01
CA ALA A 35 4.82 -6.73 7.51
C ALA A 35 6.02 -7.64 7.86
N CYS A 36 7.07 -7.69 7.04
CA CYS A 36 8.20 -8.62 7.26
C CYS A 36 9.55 -7.94 7.54
N LYS A 37 9.60 -6.60 7.54
CA LYS A 37 10.78 -5.75 7.81
C LYS A 37 11.97 -5.91 6.85
N ARG A 38 11.89 -6.81 5.87
CA ARG A 38 12.92 -6.93 4.81
C ARG A 38 12.77 -5.80 3.78
N LYS A 39 13.91 -5.26 3.33
CA LYS A 39 14.00 -4.21 2.30
C LYS A 39 13.63 -4.76 0.92
N GLY A 40 13.00 -3.93 0.09
CA GLY A 40 12.70 -4.28 -1.31
C GLY A 40 11.58 -5.31 -1.50
N LYS A 41 10.90 -5.75 -0.43
CA LYS A 41 9.85 -6.78 -0.54
C LYS A 41 8.45 -6.22 -0.76
N TYR A 42 8.20 -4.98 -0.36
CA TYR A 42 6.87 -4.38 -0.41
C TYR A 42 6.58 -3.77 -1.77
N ARG A 43 5.41 -4.04 -2.33
CA ARG A 43 4.85 -3.30 -3.47
C ARG A 43 3.36 -3.16 -3.27
N CYS A 44 2.87 -1.92 -3.30
CA CYS A 44 1.43 -1.66 -3.35
C CYS A 44 1.05 -1.29 -4.78
N ASP A 45 0.31 -2.19 -5.42
CA ASP A 45 -0.19 -2.02 -6.77
C ASP A 45 -1.56 -1.33 -6.84
N ASP A 46 -2.23 -1.15 -5.69
CA ASP A 46 -3.54 -0.48 -5.55
C ASP A 46 -4.57 -0.94 -6.60
N LYS A 47 -4.61 -2.24 -6.86
CA LYS A 47 -5.50 -2.85 -7.83
C LYS A 47 -6.94 -2.50 -7.50
N ASN A 48 -7.63 -1.92 -8.48
CA ASN A 48 -9.02 -1.47 -8.35
C ASN A 48 -9.25 -0.45 -7.22
N GLY A 49 -8.22 0.31 -6.82
CA GLY A 49 -8.31 1.30 -5.73
C GLY A 49 -8.50 0.68 -4.35
N THR A 50 -8.05 -0.56 -4.14
CA THR A 50 -8.27 -1.31 -2.89
C THR A 50 -7.10 -1.28 -1.91
N GLY A 51 -5.99 -0.62 -2.26
CA GLY A 51 -4.77 -0.60 -1.45
C GLY A 51 -4.06 -1.94 -1.46
N SER A 52 -4.32 -2.79 -2.47
CA SER A 52 -3.70 -4.11 -2.57
C SER A 52 -2.18 -4.00 -2.64
N TRP A 53 -1.52 -4.88 -1.91
CA TRP A 53 -0.08 -4.94 -1.84
C TRP A 53 0.40 -6.38 -1.74
N ILE A 54 1.66 -6.58 -2.09
CA ILE A 54 2.35 -7.85 -1.97
C ILE A 54 3.64 -7.68 -1.16
N CYS A 55 4.03 -8.76 -0.50
CA CYS A 55 5.37 -8.92 0.07
C CYS A 55 6.05 -10.08 -0.68
N SER A 56 6.92 -9.77 -1.65
CA SER A 56 7.54 -10.76 -2.55
C SER A 56 9.05 -10.68 -2.57
#